data_AF-A0AA41QYP3-F1
#
_entry.id   AF-A0AA41QYP3-F1
#
_cell.length_a   1.000
_cell.length_b   1.000
_cell.length_c   1.000
_cell.angle_alpha   90.00
_cell.angle_beta   90.00
_cell.angle_gamma   90.00
#
_symmetry.space_group_name_H-M   'P 1'
#
loop_
_entity.id
_entity.type
_entity.pdbx_description
1 polymer ?
#
loop_
_entity_poly.entity_id
_entity_poly.type
_entity_poly.pdbx_seq_one_letter_code
_entity_poly.pdbx_strand_id
1 'polypeptide(L)'
;MTCTPTTRDAVRTIWDAGRPQYDGVTDAVTAGQVLTDLVRAALDILAYRRLEWAPDAIQLVSNDRESYLRYEAGDDVTADLAVLLSLALSGHAVDGIALGEIMGGMPPWISVRILVLASPQGASMNRLDLDPEGPCKMSWYGPFDGTQFSEIAIGFALYLTHLVANVFDDDDGEETFEESIEWVR
;
A
#
# COMPACT_ATOMS: atom_id res chain seq x y z
N MET A 1 -20.62 -7.72 16.48
CA MET A 1 -20.01 -8.29 15.26
C MET A 1 -18.90 -7.35 14.85
N THR A 2 -17.66 -7.81 14.84
CA THR A 2 -16.54 -7.07 14.27
C THR A 2 -16.58 -7.27 12.76
N CYS A 3 -16.58 -6.17 12.00
CA CYS A 3 -16.52 -6.20 10.53
C CYS A 3 -15.12 -5.72 10.12
N THR A 4 -14.46 -6.43 9.23
CA THR A 4 -13.21 -5.96 8.62
C THR A 4 -13.52 -4.72 7.78
N PRO A 5 -12.82 -3.60 7.97
CA PRO A 5 -13.04 -2.38 7.21
C PRO A 5 -12.66 -2.62 5.74
N THR A 6 -13.39 -2.00 4.82
CA THR A 6 -12.95 -1.96 3.41
C THR A 6 -11.73 -1.05 3.27
N THR A 7 -11.01 -1.16 2.16
CA THR A 7 -9.88 -0.27 1.85
C THR A 7 -10.30 1.20 1.90
N ARG A 8 -11.46 1.52 1.31
CA ARG A 8 -12.03 2.87 1.31
C ARG A 8 -12.37 3.35 2.73
N ASP A 9 -12.99 2.49 3.54
CA ASP A 9 -13.32 2.83 4.94
C ASP A 9 -12.06 3.11 5.75
N ALA A 10 -10.98 2.36 5.53
CA ALA A 10 -9.72 2.55 6.22
C ALA A 10 -9.09 3.91 5.87
N VAL A 11 -9.02 4.27 4.59
CA VAL A 11 -8.51 5.57 4.11
C VAL A 11 -9.34 6.72 4.67
N ARG A 12 -10.68 6.62 4.58
CA ARG A 12 -11.59 7.62 5.14
C ARG A 12 -11.38 7.79 6.64
N THR A 13 -11.27 6.68 7.37
CA THR A 13 -11.07 6.70 8.83
C THR A 13 -9.79 7.45 9.19
N ILE A 14 -8.67 7.22 8.49
CA ILE A 14 -7.41 7.93 8.74
C ILE A 14 -7.54 9.43 8.42
N TRP A 15 -8.20 9.77 7.30
CA TRP A 15 -8.45 11.16 6.91
C TRP A 15 -9.28 11.92 7.95
N ASP A 16 -10.31 11.29 8.51
CA ASP A 16 -11.18 11.86 9.54
C ASP A 16 -10.56 11.80 10.96
N ALA A 17 -9.23 11.72 11.06
CA ALA A 17 -8.45 11.64 12.29
C ALA A 17 -8.77 10.40 13.17
N GLY A 18 -9.16 9.29 12.55
CA GLY A 18 -9.39 8.01 13.22
C GLY A 18 -8.28 6.99 12.99
N ARG A 19 -8.37 5.85 13.68
CA ARG A 19 -7.53 4.67 13.46
C ARG A 19 -8.38 3.48 13.03
N PRO A 20 -8.18 2.93 11.81
CA PRO A 20 -8.97 1.80 11.33
C PRO A 20 -8.73 0.57 12.23
N GLN A 21 -9.81 -0.14 12.50
CA GLN A 21 -9.82 -1.29 13.41
C GLN A 21 -9.88 -2.58 12.60
N TYR A 22 -8.91 -3.46 12.80
CA TYR A 22 -8.75 -4.69 12.03
C TYR A 22 -9.09 -5.96 12.82
N ASP A 23 -9.79 -5.84 13.95
CA ASP A 23 -10.18 -6.92 14.87
C ASP A 23 -11.04 -8.04 14.21
N GLY A 24 -11.59 -7.77 13.03
CA GLY A 24 -12.32 -8.75 12.21
C GLY A 24 -11.40 -9.76 11.50
N VAL A 25 -10.09 -9.53 11.46
CA VAL A 25 -9.12 -10.41 10.80
C VAL A 25 -8.50 -11.34 11.84
N THR A 26 -8.77 -12.64 11.70
CA THR A 26 -8.40 -13.65 12.70
C THR A 26 -7.43 -14.71 12.21
N ASP A 27 -7.06 -14.67 10.93
CA ASP A 27 -6.16 -15.65 10.33
C ASP A 27 -5.31 -15.07 9.18
N ALA A 28 -4.26 -15.80 8.83
CA ALA A 28 -3.30 -15.43 7.81
C ALA A 28 -3.91 -15.31 6.39
N VAL A 29 -5.00 -16.05 6.11
CA VAL A 29 -5.64 -16.03 4.79
C VAL A 29 -6.39 -14.72 4.60
N THR A 30 -7.22 -14.33 5.58
CA THR A 30 -7.93 -13.06 5.56
C THR A 30 -6.95 -11.88 5.66
N ALA A 31 -5.86 -12.00 6.43
CA ALA A 31 -4.81 -11.00 6.46
C ALA A 31 -4.19 -10.76 5.08
N GLY A 32 -3.84 -11.83 4.36
CA GLY A 32 -3.32 -11.75 3.00
C GLY A 32 -4.31 -11.10 2.03
N GLN A 33 -5.61 -11.34 2.18
CA GLN A 33 -6.65 -10.70 1.37
C GLN A 33 -6.71 -9.19 1.62
N VAL A 34 -6.83 -8.76 2.88
CA VAL A 34 -6.89 -7.34 3.24
C VAL A 34 -5.65 -6.58 2.76
N LEU A 35 -4.45 -7.14 2.97
CA LEU A 35 -3.22 -6.52 2.48
C LEU A 35 -3.18 -6.46 0.95
N THR A 36 -3.67 -7.50 0.27
CA THR A 36 -3.76 -7.51 -1.19
C THR A 36 -4.66 -6.40 -1.70
N ASP A 37 -5.81 -6.18 -1.06
CA ASP A 37 -6.75 -5.13 -1.46
C ASP A 37 -6.16 -3.73 -1.24
N LEU A 38 -5.49 -3.50 -0.10
CA LEU A 38 -4.75 -2.26 0.17
C LEU A 38 -3.67 -1.97 -0.89
N VAL A 39 -2.86 -2.97 -1.24
CA VAL A 39 -1.81 -2.80 -2.26
C VAL A 39 -2.41 -2.61 -3.65
N ARG A 40 -3.49 -3.31 -4.00
CA ARG A 40 -4.17 -3.11 -5.29
C ARG A 40 -4.71 -1.69 -5.42
N ALA A 41 -5.35 -1.17 -4.38
CA ALA A 41 -5.81 0.21 -4.39
C ALA A 41 -4.64 1.21 -4.54
N ALA A 42 -3.50 0.95 -3.89
CA ALA A 42 -2.29 1.74 -4.10
C ALA A 42 -1.80 1.69 -5.57
N LEU A 43 -1.75 0.51 -6.17
CA LEU A 43 -1.38 0.36 -7.59
C LEU A 43 -2.36 1.09 -8.51
N ASP A 44 -3.67 1.00 -8.24
CA ASP A 44 -4.72 1.64 -9.02
C ASP A 44 -4.60 3.17 -8.94
N ILE A 45 -4.34 3.73 -7.75
CA ILE A 45 -4.11 5.17 -7.57
C ILE A 45 -2.84 5.61 -8.30
N LEU A 46 -1.72 4.88 -8.15
CA LEU A 46 -0.48 5.19 -8.88
C LEU A 46 -0.70 5.13 -10.40
N ALA A 47 -1.46 4.15 -10.89
CA ALA A 47 -1.77 3.99 -12.31
C ALA A 47 -2.69 5.10 -12.83
N TYR A 48 -3.74 5.44 -12.07
CA TYR A 48 -4.63 6.55 -12.38
C TYR A 48 -3.84 7.87 -12.55
N ARG A 49 -2.81 8.05 -11.72
CA ARG A 49 -1.93 9.23 -11.73
C ARG A 49 -0.78 9.15 -12.74
N ARG A 50 -0.71 8.10 -13.55
CA ARG A 50 0.39 7.89 -14.52
C ARG A 50 1.77 7.84 -13.85
N LEU A 51 1.80 7.40 -12.60
CA LEU A 51 3.02 7.15 -11.84
C LEU A 51 3.43 5.68 -11.92
N GLU A 52 2.66 4.82 -12.60
CA GLU A 52 3.14 3.49 -12.92
C GLU A 52 4.47 3.61 -13.67
N TRP A 53 5.48 2.84 -13.25
CA TRP A 53 6.81 2.86 -13.87
C TRP A 53 7.59 4.17 -13.73
N ALA A 54 7.22 5.04 -12.78
CA ALA A 54 7.99 6.24 -12.42
C ALA A 54 8.62 6.09 -11.01
N PRO A 55 9.69 5.28 -10.86
CA PRO A 55 10.21 4.90 -9.54
C PRO A 55 10.67 6.10 -8.69
N ASP A 56 11.28 7.11 -9.33
CA ASP A 56 11.73 8.33 -8.66
C ASP A 56 10.56 9.19 -8.20
N ALA A 57 9.48 9.27 -8.99
CA ALA A 57 8.29 10.02 -8.63
C ALA A 57 7.54 9.37 -7.46
N ILE A 58 7.44 8.03 -7.46
CA ILE A 58 6.87 7.28 -6.32
C ILE A 58 7.65 7.60 -5.04
N GLN A 59 8.99 7.57 -5.09
CA GLN A 59 9.82 7.89 -3.92
C GLN A 59 9.70 9.35 -3.49
N LEU A 60 9.72 10.29 -4.44
CA LEU A 60 9.61 11.71 -4.13
C LEU A 60 8.32 12.03 -3.39
N VAL A 61 7.20 11.43 -3.82
CA VAL A 61 5.89 11.72 -3.24
C VAL A 61 5.66 10.99 -1.94
N SER A 62 6.22 9.79 -1.73
CA SER A 62 5.77 8.88 -0.66
C SER A 62 6.88 8.23 0.19
N ASN A 63 8.13 8.65 0.07
CA ASN A 63 9.22 8.13 0.93
C ASN A 63 9.47 8.99 2.18
N ASP A 64 8.78 10.12 2.34
CA ASP A 64 8.94 10.96 3.53
C ASP A 64 8.11 10.43 4.71
N ARG A 65 8.83 10.05 5.76
CA ARG A 65 8.25 9.51 6.99
C ARG A 65 7.39 10.53 7.73
N GLU A 66 7.83 11.78 7.80
CA GLU A 66 7.13 12.84 8.57
C GLU A 66 5.73 13.11 8.02
N SER A 67 5.56 12.91 6.71
CA SER A 67 4.26 13.02 6.06
C SER A 67 3.23 12.00 6.56
N TYR A 68 3.64 10.85 7.09
CA TYR A 68 2.73 9.86 7.69
C TYR A 68 2.40 10.16 9.14
N LEU A 69 3.34 10.72 9.89
CA LEU A 69 3.17 11.07 11.31
C LEU A 69 2.20 12.22 11.53
N ARG A 70 1.84 12.97 10.48
CA ARG A 70 0.82 14.01 10.55
C ARG A 70 -0.59 13.46 10.80
N TYR A 71 -0.84 12.18 10.52
CA TYR A 71 -2.13 11.53 10.75
C TYR A 71 -2.20 10.95 12.16
N GLU A 72 -3.39 10.95 12.77
CA GLU A 72 -3.59 10.40 14.13
C GLU A 72 -3.31 8.89 14.21
N ALA A 73 -3.53 8.15 13.12
CA ALA A 73 -3.17 6.73 13.03
C ALA A 73 -1.66 6.49 12.88
N GLY A 74 -0.87 7.54 12.62
CA GLY A 74 0.57 7.50 12.42
C GLY A 74 1.32 7.38 13.75
N ASP A 75 2.18 6.37 13.83
CA ASP A 75 3.17 6.20 14.88
C ASP A 75 4.50 5.76 14.24
N ASP A 76 5.54 5.57 15.04
CA ASP A 76 6.86 5.27 14.51
C ASP A 76 6.88 3.99 13.67
N VAL A 77 6.10 2.98 14.07
CA VAL A 77 6.05 1.67 13.42
C VAL A 77 5.22 1.75 12.15
N THR A 78 4.03 2.35 12.21
CA THR A 78 3.12 2.42 11.05
C THR A 78 3.66 3.36 9.97
N ALA A 79 4.35 4.44 10.32
CA ALA A 79 5.04 5.32 9.38
C ALA A 79 6.20 4.60 8.66
N ASP A 80 7.01 3.84 9.39
CA ASP A 80 8.08 3.03 8.78
C ASP A 80 7.52 1.98 7.83
N LEU A 81 6.39 1.35 8.17
CA LEU A 81 5.71 0.38 7.30
C LEU A 81 5.13 1.02 6.04
N ALA A 82 4.62 2.26 6.12
CA ALA A 82 4.17 3.04 4.97
C ALA A 82 5.34 3.34 4.02
N VAL A 83 6.48 3.79 4.57
CA VAL A 83 7.72 4.03 3.82
C VAL A 83 8.22 2.74 3.16
N LEU A 84 8.22 1.62 3.89
CA LEU A 84 8.63 0.33 3.34
C LEU A 84 7.76 -0.11 2.15
N LEU A 85 6.44 0.16 2.20
CA LEU A 85 5.57 -0.11 1.06
C LEU A 85 5.91 0.81 -0.14
N SER A 86 6.15 2.10 0.10
CA SER A 86 6.61 3.03 -0.95
C SER A 86 7.86 2.50 -1.67
N LEU A 87 8.87 2.09 -0.89
CA LEU A 87 10.12 1.53 -1.41
C LEU A 87 9.89 0.24 -2.18
N ALA A 88 8.99 -0.63 -1.71
CA ALA A 88 8.64 -1.86 -2.42
C ALA A 88 7.97 -1.57 -3.77
N LEU A 89 7.04 -0.61 -3.85
CA LEU A 89 6.36 -0.25 -5.10
C LEU A 89 7.27 0.50 -6.08
N SER A 90 8.17 1.34 -5.57
CA SER A 90 9.23 1.95 -6.40
C SER A 90 10.19 0.89 -6.95
N GLY A 91 10.63 -0.07 -6.12
CA GLY A 91 11.45 -1.19 -6.57
C GLY A 91 10.74 -2.09 -7.58
N HIS A 92 9.43 -2.29 -7.43
CA HIS A 92 8.59 -2.97 -8.43
C HIS A 92 8.59 -2.24 -9.78
N ALA A 93 8.50 -0.90 -9.76
CA ALA A 93 8.60 -0.09 -10.97
C ALA A 93 9.98 -0.23 -11.66
N VAL A 94 11.08 -0.20 -10.89
CA VAL A 94 12.44 -0.41 -11.41
C VAL A 94 12.57 -1.77 -12.11
N ASP A 95 12.16 -2.84 -11.44
CA ASP A 95 12.24 -4.19 -11.99
C ASP A 95 11.39 -4.35 -13.25
N GLY A 96 10.21 -3.75 -13.29
CA GLY A 96 9.33 -3.84 -14.45
C GLY A 96 9.87 -3.11 -15.67
N ILE A 97 10.58 -1.98 -15.47
CA ILE A 97 11.30 -1.30 -16.55
C ILE A 97 12.41 -2.21 -17.07
N ALA A 98 13.25 -2.75 -16.18
CA ALA A 98 14.35 -3.63 -16.57
C ALA A 98 13.85 -4.88 -17.32
N LEU A 99 12.76 -5.49 -16.83
CA LEU A 99 12.13 -6.63 -17.51
C LEU A 99 11.52 -6.22 -18.86
N GLY A 100 10.89 -5.05 -18.92
CA GLY A 100 10.28 -4.52 -20.14
C GLY A 100 11.31 -4.25 -21.25
N GLU A 101 12.49 -3.75 -20.89
CA GLU A 101 13.63 -3.58 -21.81
C GLU A 101 14.10 -4.93 -22.39
N ILE A 102 14.07 -6.00 -21.59
CA ILE A 102 14.47 -7.35 -22.01
C ILE A 102 13.38 -7.98 -22.91
N MET A 103 12.11 -7.81 -22.55
CA MET A 103 10.97 -8.47 -23.21
C MET A 103 10.41 -7.69 -24.41
N GLY A 104 10.82 -6.43 -24.60
CA GLY A 104 10.31 -5.55 -25.65
C GLY A 104 8.94 -4.92 -25.36
N GLY A 105 8.51 -4.94 -24.09
CA GLY A 105 7.25 -4.37 -23.63
C GLY A 105 7.08 -4.50 -22.12
N MET A 106 6.44 -3.51 -21.50
CA MET A 106 6.27 -3.48 -20.03
C MET A 106 5.41 -4.66 -19.55
N PRO A 107 5.78 -5.32 -18.44
CA PRO A 107 4.92 -6.31 -17.80
C PRO A 107 3.65 -5.64 -17.26
N PRO A 108 2.60 -6.41 -16.90
CA PRO A 108 1.42 -5.84 -16.26
C PRO A 108 1.78 -5.16 -14.93
N TRP A 109 1.33 -3.92 -14.70
CA TRP A 109 1.59 -3.17 -13.46
C TRP A 109 1.09 -3.92 -12.22
N ILE A 110 -0.02 -4.62 -12.36
CA ILE A 110 -0.65 -5.43 -11.31
C ILE A 110 0.14 -6.69 -10.91
N SER A 111 1.30 -6.98 -11.51
CA SER A 111 2.10 -8.19 -11.24
C SER A 111 2.86 -8.20 -9.91
N VAL A 112 2.66 -7.20 -9.05
CA VAL A 112 3.39 -7.08 -7.79
C VAL A 112 3.08 -8.24 -6.83
N ARG A 113 4.13 -8.82 -6.25
CA ARG A 113 4.07 -9.87 -5.23
C ARG A 113 4.88 -9.42 -4.03
N ILE A 114 4.25 -9.44 -2.86
CA ILE A 114 4.92 -9.10 -1.60
C ILE A 114 4.60 -10.18 -0.58
N LEU A 115 5.63 -10.58 0.16
CA LEU A 115 5.59 -11.60 1.19
C LEU A 115 5.84 -10.96 2.54
N VAL A 116 4.91 -11.17 3.48
CA VAL A 116 5.09 -10.85 4.89
C VAL A 116 5.55 -12.12 5.60
N LEU A 117 6.79 -12.11 6.07
CA LEU A 117 7.38 -13.18 6.89
C LEU A 117 7.18 -12.83 8.36
N ALA A 118 6.18 -13.44 8.99
CA ALA A 118 5.84 -13.26 10.39
C ALA A 118 6.54 -14.29 11.28
N SER A 119 7.03 -13.83 12.42
CA SER A 119 7.66 -14.65 13.44
C SER A 119 7.29 -14.12 14.83
N PRO A 120 7.48 -14.91 15.90
CA PRO A 120 7.28 -14.43 17.27
C PRO A 120 8.17 -13.23 17.65
N GLN A 121 9.25 -12.98 16.92
CA GLN A 121 10.17 -11.86 17.15
C GLN A 121 9.82 -10.60 16.34
N GLY A 122 8.86 -10.69 15.40
CA GLY A 122 8.52 -9.60 14.49
C GLY A 122 8.17 -10.09 13.07
N ALA A 123 7.76 -9.16 12.22
CA ALA A 123 7.49 -9.40 10.81
C ALA A 123 8.51 -8.66 9.95
N SER A 124 8.83 -9.25 8.82
CA SER A 124 9.57 -8.57 7.74
C SER A 124 8.78 -8.66 6.46
N MET A 125 8.91 -7.63 5.63
CA MET A 125 8.27 -7.57 4.33
C MET A 125 9.31 -7.71 3.23
N ASN A 126 9.10 -8.65 2.32
CA ASN A 126 9.97 -8.91 1.19
C ASN A 126 9.15 -8.86 -0.09
N ARG A 127 9.60 -8.05 -1.06
CA ARG A 127 9.06 -8.11 -2.42
C ARG A 127 9.58 -9.37 -3.11
N LEU A 128 8.70 -10.09 -3.78
CA LEU A 128 9.06 -11.21 -4.65
C LEU A 128 9.07 -10.74 -6.11
N ASP A 129 9.84 -11.45 -6.94
CA ASP A 129 9.98 -11.16 -8.36
C ASP A 129 8.63 -11.04 -9.07
N LEU A 130 8.62 -10.28 -10.16
CA LEU A 130 7.46 -10.06 -11.02
C LEU A 130 6.86 -11.40 -11.47
N ASP A 131 5.57 -11.58 -11.22
CA ASP A 131 4.80 -12.67 -11.83
C ASP A 131 4.05 -12.08 -13.03
N PRO A 132 4.64 -12.12 -14.25
CA PRO A 132 4.08 -11.43 -15.42
C PRO A 132 2.69 -11.92 -15.83
N GLU A 133 2.24 -13.07 -15.29
CA GLU A 133 0.94 -13.67 -15.58
C GLU A 133 -0.02 -13.63 -14.36
N GLY A 134 0.45 -13.18 -13.21
CA GLY A 134 -0.26 -13.25 -11.94
C GLY A 134 -0.92 -11.93 -11.50
N PRO A 135 -2.13 -11.97 -10.90
CA PRO A 135 -2.72 -10.78 -10.30
C PRO A 135 -1.95 -10.37 -9.03
N CYS A 136 -1.97 -9.11 -8.63
CA CYS A 136 -1.31 -8.64 -7.40
C CYS A 136 -1.69 -9.52 -6.20
N LYS A 137 -0.71 -9.85 -5.35
CA LYS A 137 -0.94 -10.60 -4.10
C LYS A 137 0.08 -10.30 -3.02
N MET A 138 -0.47 -10.04 -1.84
CA MET A 138 0.23 -10.09 -0.56
C MET A 138 0.03 -11.49 0.05
N SER A 139 1.10 -12.11 0.53
CA SER A 139 1.02 -13.40 1.24
C SER A 139 1.55 -13.26 2.65
N TRP A 140 0.82 -13.78 3.64
CA TRP A 140 1.29 -13.91 5.01
C TRP A 140 1.89 -15.29 5.23
N TYR A 141 3.12 -15.35 5.73
CA TYR A 141 3.82 -16.60 6.02
C TYR A 141 4.32 -16.62 7.45
N GLY A 142 3.92 -17.63 8.21
CA GLY A 142 4.20 -17.77 9.64
C GLY A 142 2.92 -17.70 10.50
N PRO A 143 3.06 -17.75 11.83
CA PRO A 143 1.94 -17.58 12.74
C PRO A 143 1.22 -16.25 12.51
N PHE A 144 -0.10 -16.25 12.64
CA PHE A 144 -0.88 -15.01 12.60
C PHE A 144 -0.80 -14.30 13.95
N ASP A 145 -0.52 -12.99 13.91
CA ASP A 145 -0.56 -12.10 15.06
C ASP A 145 -1.39 -10.86 14.68
N GLY A 146 -2.50 -10.65 15.39
CA GLY A 146 -3.46 -9.59 15.07
C GLY A 146 -2.91 -8.19 15.30
N THR A 147 -1.98 -8.01 16.25
CA THR A 147 -1.37 -6.71 16.54
C THR A 147 -0.44 -6.32 15.41
N GLN A 148 0.47 -7.22 15.05
CA GLN A 148 1.42 -7.03 13.96
C GLN A 148 0.71 -6.87 12.62
N PHE A 149 -0.34 -7.65 12.35
CA PHE A 149 -1.16 -7.47 11.17
C PHE A 149 -1.78 -6.07 11.13
N SER A 150 -2.34 -5.60 12.25
CA SER A 150 -2.96 -4.27 12.33
C SER A 150 -1.95 -3.16 12.07
N GLU A 151 -0.73 -3.26 12.61
CA GLU A 151 0.34 -2.28 12.35
C GLU A 151 0.68 -2.19 10.85
N ILE A 152 0.84 -3.34 10.19
CA ILE A 152 1.12 -3.41 8.75
C ILE A 152 -0.04 -2.84 7.94
N ALA A 153 -1.27 -3.26 8.24
CA ALA A 153 -2.46 -2.79 7.53
C ALA A 153 -2.67 -1.28 7.70
N ILE A 154 -2.42 -0.74 8.90
CA ILE A 154 -2.48 0.71 9.16
C ILE A 154 -1.38 1.44 8.40
N GLY A 155 -0.14 0.95 8.40
CA GLY A 155 0.94 1.55 7.61
C GLY A 155 0.61 1.61 6.11
N PHE A 156 -0.02 0.56 5.59
CA PHE A 156 -0.44 0.51 4.18
C PHE A 156 -1.60 1.47 3.91
N ALA A 157 -2.56 1.57 4.83
CA ALA A 157 -3.65 2.53 4.74
C ALA A 157 -3.15 3.98 4.87
N LEU A 158 -2.11 4.24 5.68
CA LEU A 158 -1.43 5.55 5.75
C LEU A 158 -0.77 5.89 4.43
N TYR A 159 -0.04 4.95 3.82
CA TYR A 159 0.54 5.10 2.48
C TYR A 159 -0.54 5.49 1.47
N LEU A 160 -1.64 4.75 1.43
CA LEU A 160 -2.74 5.01 0.51
C LEU A 160 -3.42 6.35 0.79
N THR A 161 -3.67 6.69 2.05
CA THR A 161 -4.25 7.98 2.44
C THR A 161 -3.36 9.13 2.04
N HIS A 162 -2.04 8.97 2.21
CA HIS A 162 -1.04 9.95 1.77
C HIS A 162 -1.00 10.10 0.25
N LEU A 163 -1.09 9.02 -0.53
CA LEU A 163 -1.20 9.11 -1.99
C LEU A 163 -2.48 9.82 -2.43
N VAL A 164 -3.60 9.53 -1.78
CA VAL A 164 -4.86 10.25 -2.03
C VAL A 164 -4.69 11.74 -1.64
N ALA A 165 -3.91 12.04 -0.60
CA ALA A 165 -3.82 13.37 -0.01
C ALA A 165 -2.73 14.32 -0.53
N ASN A 166 -1.61 13.85 -1.08
CA ASN A 166 -0.52 14.73 -1.55
C ASN A 166 -0.65 15.11 -3.01
N VAL A 167 -1.69 14.61 -3.66
CA VAL A 167 -1.97 14.92 -5.06
C VAL A 167 -2.92 16.13 -5.18
N PHE A 168 -3.07 16.92 -4.10
CA PHE A 168 -3.87 18.16 -4.05
C PHE A 168 -3.12 19.43 -4.44
N ASP A 169 -1.91 19.30 -5.00
CA ASP A 169 -1.10 20.45 -5.46
C ASP A 169 -0.56 20.21 -6.88
N ASP A 170 -1.27 19.42 -7.70
CA ASP A 170 -1.03 19.36 -9.15
C ASP A 170 -1.65 20.60 -9.82
N ASP A 171 -0.87 21.21 -10.71
CA ASP A 171 -0.89 22.58 -11.28
C ASP A 171 -2.26 23.25 -11.64
N ASP A 172 -3.39 22.55 -11.63
CA ASP A 172 -4.72 23.08 -11.96
C ASP A 172 -5.65 23.27 -10.73
N GLY A 173 -5.33 22.70 -9.57
CA GLY A 173 -6.02 22.98 -8.29
C GLY A 173 -7.49 22.53 -8.18
N GLU A 174 -7.97 21.64 -9.05
CA GLU A 174 -9.40 21.30 -9.17
C GLU A 174 -9.82 19.97 -8.52
N GLU A 175 -8.92 19.03 -8.25
CA GLU A 175 -9.32 17.70 -7.75
C GLU A 175 -9.29 17.60 -6.22
N THR A 176 -10.36 17.09 -5.61
CA THR A 176 -10.53 17.01 -4.15
C THR A 176 -10.32 15.59 -3.60
N PHE A 177 -10.12 15.46 -2.29
CA PHE A 177 -10.05 14.16 -1.61
C PHE A 177 -11.26 13.28 -1.91
N GLU A 178 -12.44 13.91 -1.99
CA GLU A 178 -13.70 13.23 -2.28
C GLU A 178 -13.74 12.60 -3.67
N GLU A 179 -13.04 13.17 -4.65
CA GLU A 179 -12.97 12.61 -6.00
C GLU A 179 -11.90 11.51 -6.07
N SER A 180 -10.74 11.72 -5.44
CA SER A 180 -9.65 10.74 -5.44
C SER A 180 -9.98 9.46 -4.67
N ILE A 181 -10.75 9.55 -3.58
CA ILE A 181 -11.16 8.36 -2.80
C ILE A 181 -12.16 7.47 -3.56
N GLU A 182 -12.82 7.96 -4.62
CA GLU A 182 -13.66 7.11 -5.47
C GLU A 182 -12.85 6.01 -6.17
N TRP A 183 -11.59 6.30 -6.48
CA TRP A 183 -10.65 5.38 -7.12
C TRP A 183 -10.08 4.32 -6.17
N VAL A 184 -10.26 4.47 -4.86
CA VAL A 184 -9.90 3.46 -3.86
C VAL A 184 -10.97 2.36 -3.85
N ARG A 185 -10.65 1.18 -4.38
CA ARG A 185 -11.56 0.02 -4.46
C ARG A 185 -11.46 -0.93 -3.29
#